data_AF-A0A101VKP5-F1
#
_entry.id   AF-A0A101VKP5-F1
#
_cell.length_a   1.000
_cell.length_b   1.000
_cell.length_c   1.000
_cell.angle_alpha   90.00
_cell.angle_beta   90.00
_cell.angle_gamma   90.00
#
_symmetry.space_group_name_H-M   'P 1'
#
loop_
_entity.id
_entity.type
_entity.pdbx_description
1 polymer ?
#
loop_
_entity_poly.entity_id
_entity_poly.type
_entity_poly.pdbx_seq_one_letter_code
_entity_poly.pdbx_strand_id
1 'polypeptide(L)'
;MTDGLDSLLSGIPTDEDVARWRADLKRLRGAIADLHDKEAKLERLIAAWSGEAVERAGTTVFRRKKGSGDATWIGQVKAIALKNPEGISYDDVREALPEPFASMIEEDPSHKSFYGAMRRLDRSGDVVRHNNHLFTPDGFKKYKADLEAGKREPVDGYDRRSSPMQEALKAFLEAHPWSKPVVIKDALCENPELKPGLTRNSATIYNVLNKLKDRGELLKNEEDGSYALADENEAPNGKTGGASETGEAATSSDDASPLFRVVK
;
A
#
# COMPACT_ATOMS: atom_id res chain seq x y z
N MET A 1 -0.59 -51.15 37.58
CA MET A 1 0.71 -50.52 37.30
C MET A 1 0.73 -50.03 35.85
N THR A 2 -0.20 -49.15 35.46
CA THR A 2 -0.31 -48.62 34.08
C THR A 2 -0.34 -47.08 34.06
N ASP A 3 -0.66 -46.44 35.19
CA ASP A 3 -0.72 -44.97 35.32
C ASP A 3 0.60 -44.23 35.08
N GLY A 4 1.75 -44.92 35.12
CA GLY A 4 3.05 -44.29 34.87
C GLY A 4 3.34 -43.97 33.41
N LEU A 5 2.71 -44.68 32.46
CA LEU A 5 2.98 -44.52 31.02
C LEU A 5 2.19 -43.38 30.39
N ASP A 6 0.93 -43.16 30.82
CA ASP A 6 0.12 -42.05 30.30
C ASP A 6 0.66 -40.68 30.71
N SER A 7 1.28 -40.58 31.89
CA SER A 7 1.97 -39.35 32.30
C SER A 7 3.18 -39.02 31.42
N LEU A 8 3.88 -40.02 30.87
CA LEU A 8 5.05 -39.80 30.01
C LEU A 8 4.64 -39.42 28.58
N LEU A 9 3.49 -39.89 28.09
CA LEU A 9 2.99 -39.56 26.76
C LEU A 9 2.34 -38.17 26.69
N SER A 10 1.90 -37.62 27.82
CA SER A 10 1.33 -36.25 27.88
C SER A 10 2.32 -35.12 27.55
N GLY A 11 3.63 -35.40 27.56
CA GLY A 11 4.69 -34.43 27.25
C GLY A 11 5.15 -34.46 25.79
N ILE A 12 4.65 -35.38 24.96
CA ILE A 12 5.04 -35.46 23.56
C ILE A 12 4.22 -34.43 22.76
N PRO A 13 4.87 -33.55 21.98
CA PRO A 13 4.16 -32.58 21.15
C PRO A 13 3.20 -33.29 20.21
N THR A 14 1.96 -32.79 20.15
CA THR A 14 0.95 -33.31 19.22
C THR A 14 1.26 -32.84 17.79
N ASP A 15 0.64 -33.49 16.79
CA ASP A 15 0.72 -33.05 15.39
C ASP A 15 0.22 -31.60 15.21
N GLU A 16 -0.77 -31.18 16.01
CA GLU A 16 -1.27 -29.82 16.04
C GLU A 16 -0.21 -28.82 16.56
N ASP A 17 0.54 -29.19 17.60
CA ASP A 17 1.65 -28.37 18.12
C ASP A 17 2.74 -28.20 17.05
N VAL A 18 3.10 -29.28 16.36
CA VAL A 18 4.10 -29.26 15.29
C VAL A 18 3.63 -28.39 14.11
N ALA A 19 2.35 -28.49 13.72
CA ALA A 19 1.77 -27.66 12.68
C ALA A 19 1.78 -26.17 13.05
N ARG A 20 1.41 -25.84 14.30
CA ARG A 20 1.47 -24.48 14.84
C ARG A 20 2.90 -23.93 14.80
N TRP A 21 3.89 -24.69 15.28
CA TRP A 21 5.30 -24.26 15.26
C TRP A 21 5.84 -24.05 13.85
N ARG A 22 5.45 -24.86 12.86
CA ARG A 22 5.83 -24.64 11.46
C ARG A 22 5.24 -23.34 10.90
N ALA A 23 3.98 -23.03 11.24
CA ALA A 23 3.35 -21.77 10.85
C ALA A 23 4.05 -20.57 11.49
N ASP A 24 4.38 -20.65 12.79
CA ASP A 24 5.12 -19.62 13.50
C ASP A 24 6.53 -19.42 12.94
N LEU A 25 7.24 -20.51 12.63
CA LEU A 25 8.57 -20.45 12.04
C LEU A 25 8.53 -19.77 10.66
N LYS A 26 7.51 -20.06 9.83
CA LYS A 26 7.31 -19.37 8.55
C LYS A 26 7.03 -17.88 8.75
N ARG A 27 6.19 -17.52 9.73
CA ARG A 27 5.88 -16.13 10.10
C ARG A 27 7.13 -15.38 10.56
N LEU A 28 7.92 -15.97 11.46
CA LEU A 28 9.17 -15.39 11.97
C LEU A 28 10.21 -15.21 10.86
N ARG A 29 10.36 -16.18 9.95
CA ARG A 29 11.24 -16.02 8.77
C ARG A 29 10.81 -14.86 7.88
N GLY A 30 9.51 -14.65 7.69
CA GLY A 30 8.99 -13.49 6.97
C GLY A 30 9.34 -12.17 7.67
N ALA A 31 9.13 -12.10 8.99
CA ALA A 31 9.45 -10.91 9.79
C ALA A 31 10.95 -10.56 9.78
N ILE A 32 11.83 -11.57 9.84
CA ILE A 32 13.29 -11.37 9.73
C ILE A 32 13.66 -10.79 8.37
N ALA A 33 13.09 -11.31 7.28
CA ALA A 33 13.33 -10.76 5.94
C ALA A 33 12.89 -9.30 5.81
N ASP A 34 11.70 -8.97 6.35
CA ASP A 34 11.19 -7.59 6.35
C ASP A 34 12.07 -6.64 7.21
N LEU A 35 12.64 -7.13 8.32
CA LEU A 35 13.56 -6.34 9.15
C LEU A 35 14.88 -6.06 8.44
N HIS A 36 15.48 -7.05 7.77
CA HIS A 36 16.68 -6.83 6.95
C HIS A 36 16.44 -5.85 5.80
N ASP A 37 15.26 -5.89 5.15
CA ASP A 37 14.90 -4.91 4.13
C ASP A 37 14.81 -3.49 4.71
N LYS A 38 14.27 -3.33 5.93
CA LYS A 38 14.20 -2.04 6.62
C LYS A 38 15.56 -1.54 7.07
N GLU A 39 16.40 -2.41 7.61
CA GLU A 39 17.80 -2.13 7.97
C GLU A 39 18.56 -1.60 6.76
N ALA A 40 18.54 -2.32 5.64
CA ALA A 40 19.19 -1.91 4.39
C ALA A 40 18.67 -0.56 3.86
N LYS A 41 17.38 -0.26 4.07
CA LYS A 41 16.80 1.04 3.71
C LYS A 41 17.33 2.16 4.61
N LEU A 42 17.39 1.93 5.93
CA LEU A 42 17.91 2.90 6.89
C LEU A 42 19.40 3.17 6.65
N GLU A 43 20.19 2.14 6.38
CA GLU A 43 21.61 2.31 6.03
C GLU A 43 21.79 3.20 4.80
N ARG A 44 20.97 3.01 3.75
CA ARG A 44 20.99 3.90 2.57
C ARG A 44 20.63 5.34 2.91
N LEU A 45 19.66 5.55 3.80
CA LEU A 45 19.27 6.89 4.24
C LEU A 45 20.37 7.54 5.08
N ILE A 46 21.00 6.79 5.98
CA ILE A 46 22.12 7.27 6.79
C ILE A 46 23.29 7.65 5.89
N ALA A 47 23.66 6.80 4.93
CA ALA A 47 24.74 7.08 3.96
C ALA A 47 24.44 8.30 3.08
N ALA A 48 23.20 8.44 2.61
CA ALA A 48 22.79 9.60 1.84
C ALA A 48 22.85 10.90 2.66
N TRP A 49 22.55 10.83 3.95
CA TRP A 49 22.53 12.00 4.84
C TRP A 49 23.91 12.36 5.40
N SER A 50 24.79 11.39 5.61
CA SER A 50 26.14 11.61 6.13
C SER A 50 27.09 12.26 5.12
N GLY A 51 26.68 12.40 3.86
CA GLY A 51 27.54 12.94 2.81
C GLY A 51 28.75 12.07 2.49
N GLU A 52 28.82 10.84 3.05
CA GLU A 52 29.71 9.80 2.57
C GLU A 52 29.19 9.37 1.19
N ALA A 53 29.64 10.10 0.17
CA ALA A 53 29.58 9.67 -1.21
C ALA A 53 30.00 8.20 -1.26
N VAL A 54 29.10 7.39 -1.80
CA VAL A 54 29.12 5.93 -1.87
C VAL A 54 30.34 5.45 -2.67
N GLU A 55 31.54 5.53 -2.09
CA GLU A 55 32.75 4.89 -2.62
C GLU A 55 33.18 3.70 -1.76
N ARG A 56 32.58 3.49 -0.57
CA ARG A 56 33.00 2.43 0.38
C ARG A 56 31.95 1.39 0.75
N ALA A 57 30.95 1.15 -0.09
CA ALA A 57 30.21 -0.11 0.00
C ALA A 57 30.88 -1.16 -0.88
N GLY A 58 32.02 -1.68 -0.39
CA GLY A 58 32.52 -3.01 -0.73
C GLY A 58 31.46 -4.03 -0.33
N THR A 59 30.43 -4.09 -1.16
CA THR A 59 29.24 -4.87 -0.92
C THR A 59 29.69 -6.31 -1.07
N THR A 60 29.66 -7.10 0.01
CA THR A 60 29.33 -8.53 -0.11
C THR A 60 27.89 -8.60 -0.63
N VAL A 61 27.71 -8.16 -1.88
CA VAL A 61 26.56 -8.51 -2.69
C VAL A 61 26.64 -10.02 -2.62
N PHE A 62 25.59 -10.67 -2.15
CA PHE A 62 25.30 -11.99 -2.67
C PHE A 62 25.35 -11.82 -4.18
N ARG A 63 26.50 -12.15 -4.77
CA ARG A 63 26.79 -12.04 -6.18
C ARG A 63 25.92 -13.16 -6.74
N ARG A 64 24.60 -12.89 -6.81
CA ARG A 64 23.66 -13.62 -7.64
C ARG A 64 24.41 -13.66 -8.94
N LYS A 65 24.89 -14.87 -9.25
CA LYS A 65 25.59 -15.20 -10.47
C LYS A 65 24.90 -14.35 -11.52
N LYS A 66 25.63 -13.40 -12.10
CA LYS A 66 25.13 -12.50 -13.15
C LYS A 66 24.82 -13.44 -14.30
N GLY A 67 23.67 -14.11 -14.20
CA GLY A 67 23.12 -14.97 -15.21
C GLY A 67 22.97 -14.05 -16.38
N SER A 68 23.78 -14.31 -17.38
CA SER A 68 23.74 -13.66 -18.67
C SER A 68 22.29 -13.59 -19.13
N GLY A 69 21.76 -12.37 -19.27
CA GLY A 69 20.72 -12.08 -20.26
C GLY A 69 19.31 -12.62 -20.03
N ASP A 70 19.02 -13.39 -18.97
CA ASP A 70 17.63 -13.81 -18.74
C ASP A 70 16.81 -12.58 -18.37
N ALA A 71 16.01 -12.14 -19.34
CA ALA A 71 15.00 -11.11 -19.17
C ALA A 71 14.18 -11.48 -17.93
N THR A 72 14.20 -10.63 -16.90
CA THR A 72 13.36 -10.81 -15.71
C THR A 72 12.19 -9.86 -15.81
N TRP A 73 11.04 -10.22 -15.23
CA TRP A 73 9.88 -9.33 -15.10
C TRP A 73 10.27 -7.94 -14.57
N ILE A 74 11.12 -7.88 -13.54
CA ILE A 74 11.62 -6.63 -12.94
C ILE A 74 12.44 -5.83 -13.96
N GLY A 75 13.37 -6.49 -14.66
CA GLY A 75 14.21 -5.84 -15.66
C GLY A 75 13.40 -5.27 -16.83
N GLN A 76 12.42 -6.03 -17.32
CA GLN A 76 11.58 -5.61 -18.45
C GLN A 76 10.66 -4.44 -18.08
N VAL A 77 9.94 -4.54 -16.96
CA VAL A 77 9.09 -3.44 -16.48
C VAL A 77 9.91 -2.17 -16.20
N LYS A 78 11.10 -2.32 -15.60
CA LYS A 78 12.00 -1.17 -15.37
C LYS A 78 12.49 -0.56 -16.68
N ALA A 79 12.86 -1.37 -17.67
CA ALA A 79 13.30 -0.89 -18.97
C ALA A 79 12.19 -0.10 -19.69
N ILE A 80 10.94 -0.57 -19.62
CA ILE A 80 9.77 0.14 -20.17
C ILE A 80 9.53 1.46 -19.44
N ALA A 81 9.59 1.46 -18.10
CA ALA A 81 9.44 2.69 -17.30
C ALA A 81 10.53 3.72 -17.62
N LEU A 82 11.78 3.29 -17.79
CA LEU A 82 12.90 4.19 -18.13
C LEU A 82 12.76 4.80 -19.53
N LYS A 83 12.14 4.08 -20.48
CA LYS A 83 11.81 4.62 -21.81
C LYS A 83 10.67 5.64 -21.76
N ASN A 84 9.83 5.61 -20.72
CA ASN A 84 8.65 6.46 -20.55
C ASN A 84 8.73 7.23 -19.22
N PRO A 85 9.69 8.15 -19.06
CA PRO A 85 9.92 8.81 -17.78
C PRO A 85 8.70 9.59 -17.28
N GLU A 86 7.93 10.20 -18.19
CA GLU A 86 6.78 11.06 -17.87
C GLU A 86 5.50 10.30 -17.47
N GLY A 87 5.59 8.99 -17.30
CA GLY A 87 4.48 8.11 -16.93
C GLY A 87 4.00 7.24 -18.09
N ILE A 88 3.70 5.98 -17.80
CA ILE A 88 3.06 5.03 -18.73
C ILE A 88 1.96 4.27 -17.99
N SER A 89 0.81 4.05 -18.63
CA SER A 89 -0.31 3.32 -18.01
C SER A 89 0.05 1.83 -17.85
N TYR A 90 -0.57 1.12 -16.90
CA TYR A 90 -0.28 -0.30 -16.73
C TYR A 90 -0.68 -1.15 -17.93
N ASP A 91 -1.72 -0.75 -18.66
CA ASP A 91 -2.14 -1.45 -19.87
C ASP A 91 -1.09 -1.26 -20.98
N ASP A 92 -0.60 -0.03 -21.17
CA ASP A 92 0.49 0.23 -22.13
C ASP A 92 1.79 -0.49 -21.71
N VAL A 93 2.08 -0.61 -20.40
CA VAL A 93 3.23 -1.40 -19.95
C VAL A 93 3.04 -2.87 -20.35
N ARG A 94 1.84 -3.44 -20.23
CA ARG A 94 1.57 -4.83 -20.64
C ARG A 94 1.76 -5.01 -22.14
N GLU A 95 1.23 -4.09 -22.94
CA GLU A 95 1.37 -4.11 -24.40
C GLU A 95 2.83 -3.93 -24.85
N ALA A 96 3.62 -3.18 -24.10
CA ALA A 96 5.04 -2.95 -24.39
C ALA A 96 5.97 -4.08 -23.93
N LEU A 97 5.47 -5.12 -23.26
CA LEU A 97 6.30 -6.25 -22.82
C LEU A 97 6.77 -7.10 -24.00
N PRO A 98 8.03 -7.54 -24.02
CA PRO A 98 8.50 -8.49 -25.03
C PRO A 98 8.05 -9.93 -24.70
N GLU A 99 8.07 -10.81 -25.69
CA GLU A 99 7.92 -12.24 -25.44
C GLU A 99 9.06 -12.82 -24.58
N PRO A 100 8.80 -13.82 -23.70
CA PRO A 100 7.53 -14.54 -23.49
C PRO A 100 6.54 -13.84 -22.53
N PHE A 101 6.83 -12.61 -22.09
CA PHE A 101 6.06 -11.95 -21.03
C PHE A 101 4.69 -11.48 -21.50
N ALA A 102 4.60 -10.97 -22.74
CA ALA A 102 3.35 -10.55 -23.35
C ALA A 102 2.34 -11.71 -23.40
N SER A 103 2.73 -12.88 -23.95
CA SER A 103 1.86 -14.06 -24.00
C SER A 103 1.34 -14.48 -22.61
N MET A 104 2.18 -14.44 -21.57
CA MET A 104 1.76 -14.77 -20.19
C MET A 104 0.71 -13.79 -19.62
N ILE A 105 0.74 -12.53 -20.04
CA ILE A 105 -0.27 -11.52 -19.64
C ILE A 105 -1.56 -11.69 -20.43
N GLU A 106 -1.48 -12.03 -21.71
CA GLU A 106 -2.66 -12.28 -22.54
C GLU A 106 -3.46 -13.47 -21.99
N GLU A 107 -2.77 -14.54 -21.56
CA GLU A 107 -3.39 -15.70 -20.91
C GLU A 107 -3.98 -15.37 -19.52
N ASP A 108 -3.28 -14.56 -18.72
CA ASP A 108 -3.73 -14.13 -17.40
C ASP A 108 -3.44 -12.63 -17.18
N PRO A 109 -4.42 -11.74 -17.42
CA PRO A 109 -4.26 -10.29 -17.18
C PRO A 109 -3.93 -9.94 -15.71
N SER A 110 -4.18 -10.88 -14.79
CA SER A 110 -3.88 -10.78 -13.37
C SER A 110 -2.57 -11.49 -12.96
N HIS A 111 -1.68 -11.76 -13.92
CA HIS A 111 -0.46 -12.52 -13.69
C HIS A 111 0.39 -11.94 -12.54
N LYS A 112 0.48 -12.69 -11.44
CA LYS A 112 1.03 -12.22 -10.16
C LYS A 112 2.48 -11.70 -10.26
N SER A 113 3.27 -12.26 -11.16
CA SER A 113 4.69 -11.88 -11.34
C SER A 113 4.84 -10.46 -11.87
N PHE A 114 3.92 -9.98 -12.72
CA PHE A 114 3.91 -8.63 -13.26
C PHE A 114 3.69 -7.59 -12.16
N TYR A 115 2.61 -7.75 -11.38
CA TYR A 115 2.33 -6.87 -10.24
C TYR A 115 3.38 -7.00 -9.13
N GLY A 116 3.92 -8.20 -8.92
CA GLY A 116 5.03 -8.44 -8.02
C GLY A 116 6.29 -7.65 -8.41
N ALA A 117 6.60 -7.58 -9.71
CA ALA A 117 7.70 -6.79 -10.22
C ALA A 117 7.48 -5.29 -10.02
N MET A 118 6.30 -4.76 -10.37
CA MET A 118 5.96 -3.35 -10.13
C MET A 118 6.05 -2.98 -8.64
N ARG A 119 5.49 -3.81 -7.75
CA ARG A 119 5.55 -3.59 -6.29
C ARG A 119 6.99 -3.59 -5.76
N ARG A 120 7.86 -4.42 -6.32
CA ARG A 120 9.28 -4.45 -5.93
C ARG A 120 10.03 -3.21 -6.41
N LEU A 121 9.80 -2.77 -7.65
CA LEU A 121 10.39 -1.55 -8.20
C LEU A 121 9.94 -0.29 -7.44
N ASP A 122 8.67 -0.23 -7.07
CA ASP A 122 8.09 0.84 -6.24
C ASP A 122 8.75 0.85 -4.85
N ARG A 123 8.89 -0.32 -4.23
CA ARG A 123 9.58 -0.46 -2.93
C ARG A 123 11.06 -0.07 -2.99
N SER A 124 11.76 -0.39 -4.08
CA SER A 124 13.17 0.00 -4.25
C SER A 124 13.34 1.47 -4.62
N GLY A 125 12.27 2.19 -4.97
CA GLY A 125 12.32 3.57 -5.41
C GLY A 125 12.80 3.74 -6.85
N ASP A 126 12.86 2.66 -7.64
CA ASP A 126 13.23 2.72 -9.06
C ASP A 126 12.12 3.31 -9.93
N VAL A 127 10.88 3.20 -9.47
CA VAL A 127 9.67 3.73 -10.12
C VAL A 127 8.73 4.26 -9.05
N VAL A 128 7.79 5.11 -9.44
CA VAL A 128 6.71 5.61 -8.58
C VAL A 128 5.38 5.23 -9.20
N ARG A 129 4.52 4.57 -8.41
CA ARG A 129 3.17 4.19 -8.85
C ARG A 129 2.18 5.29 -8.47
N HIS A 130 1.43 5.80 -9.46
CA HIS A 130 0.40 6.81 -9.22
C HIS A 130 -0.75 6.63 -10.23
N ASN A 131 -1.99 6.51 -9.77
CA ASN A 131 -3.19 6.40 -10.61
C ASN A 131 -3.08 5.39 -11.78
N ASN A 132 -2.65 4.15 -11.48
CA ASN A 132 -2.39 3.09 -12.48
C ASN A 132 -1.39 3.45 -13.58
N HIS A 133 -0.55 4.44 -13.30
CA HIS A 133 0.60 4.78 -14.11
C HIS A 133 1.88 4.47 -13.35
N LEU A 134 2.92 4.18 -14.12
CA LEU A 134 4.27 3.93 -13.65
C LEU A 134 5.14 5.08 -14.12
N PHE A 135 5.71 5.83 -13.18
CA PHE A 135 6.61 6.94 -13.45
C PHE A 135 8.03 6.57 -13.04
N THR A 136 9.03 7.20 -13.64
CA THR A 136 10.34 7.29 -13.00
C THR A 136 10.28 8.31 -11.86
N PRO A 137 11.14 8.23 -10.83
CA PRO A 137 11.12 9.19 -9.72
C PRO A 137 11.22 10.65 -10.17
N ASP A 138 12.08 10.94 -11.14
CA ASP A 138 12.25 12.30 -11.65
C ASP A 138 11.10 12.73 -12.55
N GLY A 139 10.57 11.82 -13.37
CA GLY A 139 9.38 12.09 -14.16
C GLY A 139 8.14 12.34 -13.32
N PHE A 140 8.01 11.67 -12.17
CA PHE A 140 6.93 11.93 -11.22
C PHE A 140 7.05 13.31 -10.56
N LYS A 141 8.27 13.73 -10.18
CA LYS A 141 8.50 15.09 -9.67
C LYS A 141 8.09 16.15 -10.70
N LYS A 142 8.47 15.94 -11.96
CA LYS A 142 8.10 16.83 -13.07
C LYS A 142 6.58 16.85 -13.27
N TYR A 143 5.95 15.68 -13.31
CA TYR A 143 4.49 15.54 -13.39
C TYR A 143 3.78 16.33 -12.29
N LYS A 144 4.23 16.22 -11.04
CA LYS A 144 3.65 16.96 -9.91
C LYS A 144 3.81 18.47 -10.06
N ALA A 145 5.00 18.94 -10.48
CA ALA A 145 5.24 20.36 -10.73
C ALA A 145 4.37 20.90 -11.87
N ASP A 146 4.17 20.11 -12.93
CA ASP A 146 3.32 20.48 -14.07
C ASP A 146 1.83 20.53 -13.67
N LEU A 147 1.38 19.65 -12.78
CA LEU A 147 0.04 19.70 -12.19
C LEU A 147 -0.17 20.96 -11.35
N GLU A 148 0.76 21.26 -10.44
CA GLU A 148 0.68 22.45 -9.58
C GLU A 148 0.71 23.75 -10.40
N ALA A 149 1.43 23.75 -11.52
CA ALA A 149 1.46 24.86 -12.45
C ALA A 149 0.26 24.93 -13.41
N GLY A 150 -0.66 23.96 -13.37
CA GLY A 150 -1.82 23.87 -14.28
C GLY A 150 -1.45 23.61 -15.74
N LYS A 151 -0.24 23.09 -16.01
CA LYS A 151 0.25 22.80 -17.37
C LYS A 151 -0.18 21.44 -17.89
N ARG A 152 -0.56 20.55 -16.98
CA ARG A 152 -0.95 19.18 -17.28
C ARG A 152 -2.21 18.84 -16.50
N GLU A 153 -3.09 18.07 -17.11
CA GLU A 153 -4.27 17.54 -16.42
C GLU A 153 -3.88 16.36 -15.51
N PRO A 154 -4.56 16.19 -14.37
CA PRO A 154 -4.37 15.02 -13.53
C PRO A 154 -4.69 13.77 -14.33
N VAL A 155 -3.76 12.82 -14.31
CA VAL A 155 -3.98 11.50 -14.90
C VAL A 155 -5.09 10.81 -14.12
N ASP A 156 -6.21 10.60 -14.80
CA ASP A 156 -7.35 9.88 -14.25
C ASP A 156 -6.94 8.43 -13.96
N GLY A 157 -7.00 8.05 -12.68
CA GLY A 157 -6.93 6.64 -12.34
C GLY A 157 -8.18 5.92 -12.82
N TYR A 158 -8.07 4.67 -13.29
CA TYR A 158 -9.21 3.77 -13.54
C TYR A 158 -10.14 3.53 -12.32
N ASP A 159 -9.91 4.23 -11.21
CA ASP A 159 -10.72 4.14 -9.99
C ASP A 159 -12.19 4.53 -10.23
N ARG A 160 -12.52 5.14 -11.39
CA ARG A 160 -13.90 5.41 -11.83
C ARG A 160 -14.63 4.25 -12.49
N ARG A 161 -14.01 3.08 -12.72
CA ARG A 161 -14.79 1.87 -13.07
C ARG A 161 -15.58 1.41 -11.84
N SER A 162 -16.75 2.00 -11.73
CA SER A 162 -17.86 1.61 -10.91
C SER A 162 -18.03 0.09 -10.96
N SER A 163 -17.65 -0.60 -9.88
CA SER A 163 -17.94 -2.05 -9.77
C SER A 163 -19.45 -2.23 -9.68
N PRO A 164 -20.05 -3.30 -10.22
CA PRO A 164 -21.47 -3.60 -9.98
C PRO A 164 -21.82 -3.62 -8.49
N MET A 165 -20.86 -4.02 -7.64
CA MET A 165 -20.99 -3.95 -6.18
C MET A 165 -21.06 -2.51 -5.65
N GLN A 166 -20.25 -1.60 -6.21
CA GLN A 166 -20.22 -0.19 -5.86
C GLN A 166 -21.53 0.49 -6.27
N GLU A 167 -22.06 0.17 -7.46
CA GLU A 167 -23.35 0.70 -7.95
C GLU A 167 -24.50 0.25 -7.07
N ALA A 168 -24.60 -1.05 -6.80
CA ALA A 168 -25.65 -1.58 -5.94
C ALA A 168 -25.58 -1.00 -4.53
N LEU A 169 -24.36 -0.79 -4.00
CA LEU A 169 -24.17 -0.16 -2.70
C LEU A 169 -24.62 1.30 -2.70
N LYS A 170 -24.27 2.07 -3.73
CA LYS A 170 -24.72 3.47 -3.86
C LYS A 170 -26.23 3.55 -3.98
N ALA A 171 -26.84 2.75 -4.86
CA ALA A 171 -28.29 2.69 -5.02
C ALA A 171 -29.00 2.30 -3.71
N PHE A 172 -28.40 1.38 -2.93
CA PHE A 172 -28.93 1.04 -1.62
C PHE A 172 -28.86 2.21 -0.63
N LEU A 173 -27.73 2.92 -0.57
CA LEU A 173 -27.53 4.07 0.33
C LEU A 173 -28.34 5.30 -0.08
N GLU A 174 -28.66 5.44 -1.37
CA GLU A 174 -29.59 6.44 -1.88
C GLU A 174 -31.01 6.19 -1.36
N ALA A 175 -31.46 4.93 -1.37
CA ALA A 175 -32.75 4.54 -0.84
C ALA A 175 -32.81 4.49 0.71
N HIS A 176 -31.69 4.18 1.36
CA HIS A 176 -31.58 4.00 2.81
C HIS A 176 -30.37 4.75 3.38
N PRO A 177 -30.47 6.08 3.57
CA PRO A 177 -29.40 6.88 4.16
C PRO A 177 -29.03 6.39 5.56
N TRP A 178 -27.77 6.58 5.94
CA TRP A 178 -27.24 6.23 7.27
C TRP A 178 -27.40 4.75 7.65
N SER A 179 -27.11 3.87 6.71
CA SER A 179 -27.17 2.43 6.94
C SER A 179 -25.88 1.86 7.53
N LYS A 180 -26.01 0.90 8.45
CA LYS A 180 -24.86 0.17 9.01
C LYS A 180 -24.34 -0.88 7.99
N PRO A 181 -23.03 -1.18 7.96
CA PRO A 181 -22.45 -2.15 7.02
C PRO A 181 -23.11 -3.53 7.02
N VAL A 182 -23.61 -3.98 8.17
CA VAL A 182 -24.31 -5.26 8.31
C VAL A 182 -25.63 -5.25 7.53
N VAL A 183 -26.42 -4.19 7.66
CA VAL A 183 -27.69 -4.02 6.94
C VAL A 183 -27.46 -3.90 5.44
N ILE A 184 -26.45 -3.12 5.03
CA ILE A 184 -26.05 -3.00 3.63
C ILE A 184 -25.68 -4.38 3.06
N LYS A 185 -24.88 -5.15 3.80
CA LYS A 185 -24.48 -6.49 3.40
C LYS A 185 -25.68 -7.41 3.22
N ASP A 186 -26.57 -7.44 4.20
CA ASP A 186 -27.71 -8.35 4.20
C ASP A 186 -28.64 -8.04 3.01
N ALA A 187 -28.92 -6.75 2.75
CA ALA A 187 -29.68 -6.32 1.58
C ALA A 187 -28.98 -6.67 0.25
N LEU A 188 -27.66 -6.45 0.14
CA LEU A 188 -26.91 -6.80 -1.07
C LEU A 188 -26.81 -8.32 -1.29
N CYS A 189 -26.93 -9.14 -0.24
CA CYS A 189 -26.97 -10.60 -0.34
C CYS A 189 -28.32 -11.13 -0.86
N GLU A 190 -29.37 -10.30 -0.88
CA GLU A 190 -30.64 -10.65 -1.52
C GLU A 190 -30.54 -10.60 -3.05
N ASN A 191 -29.61 -9.81 -3.60
CA ASN A 191 -29.35 -9.78 -5.03
C ASN A 191 -28.58 -11.06 -5.47
N PRO A 192 -29.17 -11.92 -6.34
CA PRO A 192 -28.57 -13.19 -6.75
C PRO A 192 -27.20 -13.03 -7.43
N GLU A 193 -26.96 -11.91 -8.11
CA GLU A 193 -25.71 -11.66 -8.83
C GLU A 193 -24.53 -11.35 -7.88
N LEU A 194 -24.81 -10.66 -6.77
CA LEU A 194 -23.79 -10.22 -5.81
C LEU A 194 -23.55 -11.24 -4.69
N LYS A 195 -24.58 -12.06 -4.39
CA LYS A 195 -24.58 -13.04 -3.30
C LYS A 195 -23.36 -13.97 -3.29
N PRO A 196 -22.90 -14.59 -4.39
CA PRO A 196 -21.76 -15.51 -4.36
C PRO A 196 -20.45 -14.82 -3.96
N GLY A 197 -20.23 -13.58 -4.41
CA GLY A 197 -19.03 -12.81 -4.07
C GLY A 197 -19.02 -12.38 -2.60
N LEU A 198 -20.17 -11.94 -2.09
CA LEU A 198 -20.34 -11.46 -0.72
C LEU A 198 -20.29 -12.55 0.34
N THR A 199 -20.92 -13.70 0.05
CA THR A 199 -20.90 -14.85 0.96
C THR A 199 -19.50 -15.44 1.10
N ARG A 200 -18.73 -15.47 0.00
CA ARG A 200 -17.34 -15.94 0.01
C ARG A 200 -16.38 -14.97 0.69
N ASN A 201 -16.59 -13.66 0.55
CA ASN A 201 -15.68 -12.65 1.07
C ASN A 201 -16.43 -11.41 1.58
N SER A 202 -16.86 -11.47 2.84
CA SER A 202 -17.54 -10.36 3.52
C SER A 202 -16.66 -9.12 3.67
N ALA A 203 -15.33 -9.27 3.69
CA ALA A 203 -14.40 -8.14 3.75
C ALA A 203 -14.46 -7.24 2.51
N THR A 204 -14.99 -7.76 1.38
CA THR A 204 -15.14 -6.99 0.14
C THR A 204 -15.98 -5.73 0.34
N ILE A 205 -17.09 -5.80 1.09
CA ILE A 205 -17.97 -4.63 1.33
C ILE A 205 -17.22 -3.55 2.08
N TYR A 206 -16.52 -3.91 3.17
CA TYR A 206 -15.77 -2.95 3.97
C TYR A 206 -14.67 -2.27 3.16
N ASN A 207 -14.00 -3.02 2.29
CA ASN A 207 -12.99 -2.46 1.39
C ASN A 207 -13.61 -1.49 0.37
N VAL A 208 -14.80 -1.79 -0.15
CA VAL A 208 -15.53 -0.88 -1.06
C VAL A 208 -15.99 0.37 -0.31
N LEU A 209 -16.62 0.23 0.86
CA LEU A 209 -17.04 1.36 1.71
C LEU A 209 -15.89 2.28 2.07
N ASN A 210 -14.75 1.73 2.50
CA ASN A 210 -13.57 2.52 2.83
C ASN A 210 -13.03 3.26 1.60
N LYS A 211 -12.95 2.60 0.44
CA LYS A 211 -12.55 3.27 -0.80
C LYS A 211 -13.47 4.42 -1.17
N LEU A 212 -14.79 4.25 -1.04
CA LEU A 212 -15.74 5.32 -1.35
C LEU A 212 -15.67 6.47 -0.34
N LYS A 213 -15.46 6.16 0.95
CA LYS A 213 -15.18 7.17 1.99
C LYS A 213 -13.89 7.94 1.66
N ASP A 214 -12.82 7.24 1.32
CA ASP A 214 -11.51 7.85 1.01
C ASP A 214 -11.58 8.75 -0.24
N ARG A 215 -12.49 8.45 -1.17
CA ARG A 215 -12.80 9.30 -2.34
C ARG A 215 -13.75 10.46 -2.03
N GLY A 216 -14.29 10.54 -0.82
CA GLY A 216 -15.29 11.54 -0.44
C GLY A 216 -16.68 11.30 -1.03
N GLU A 217 -16.93 10.12 -1.60
CA GLU A 217 -18.25 9.75 -2.17
C GLU A 217 -19.24 9.32 -1.06
N LEU A 218 -18.74 8.91 0.10
CA LEU A 218 -19.53 8.53 1.27
C LEU A 218 -19.13 9.34 2.51
N LEU A 219 -20.14 9.65 3.32
CA LEU A 219 -19.98 10.13 4.69
C LEU A 219 -20.09 8.96 5.65
N LYS A 220 -19.24 8.95 6.69
CA LYS A 220 -19.29 7.97 7.78
C LYS A 220 -19.63 8.69 9.08
N ASN A 221 -20.69 8.26 9.75
CA ASN A 221 -20.97 8.69 11.11
C ASN A 221 -20.00 7.94 12.05
N GLU A 222 -19.12 8.67 12.74
CA GLU A 222 -18.12 8.06 13.62
C GLU A 222 -18.72 7.55 14.94
N GLU A 223 -19.91 8.02 15.34
CA GLU A 223 -20.60 7.54 16.55
C GLU A 223 -21.23 6.17 16.32
N ASP A 224 -21.99 6.02 15.22
CA ASP A 224 -22.78 4.80 14.94
C ASP A 224 -22.14 3.85 13.92
N GLY A 225 -21.08 4.29 13.24
CA GLY A 225 -20.44 3.55 12.16
C GLY A 225 -21.32 3.36 10.92
N SER A 226 -22.35 4.18 10.76
CA SER A 226 -23.24 4.17 9.59
C SER A 226 -22.67 4.99 8.44
N TYR A 227 -23.11 4.67 7.23
CA TYR A 227 -22.66 5.31 5.99
C TYR A 227 -23.84 5.94 5.24
N ALA A 228 -23.61 7.07 4.59
CA ALA A 228 -24.55 7.74 3.70
C ALA A 228 -23.79 8.26 2.46
N LEU A 229 -24.51 8.48 1.35
CA LEU A 229 -23.94 9.20 0.21
C LEU A 229 -23.59 10.63 0.62
N ALA A 230 -22.47 11.16 0.12
CA ALA A 230 -22.19 12.58 0.24
C ALA A 230 -23.14 13.33 -0.69
N ASP A 231 -23.99 14.20 -0.14
CA ASP A 231 -24.85 15.06 -0.96
C ASP A 231 -23.98 16.00 -1.80
N GLU A 232 -24.15 16.01 -3.13
CA GLU A 232 -23.43 16.93 -4.02
C GLU A 232 -23.67 18.41 -3.66
N ASN A 233 -24.74 18.70 -2.90
CA ASN A 233 -25.13 20.04 -2.47
C ASN A 233 -24.59 20.44 -1.09
N GLU A 234 -24.08 19.49 -0.30
CA GLU A 234 -23.43 19.79 0.97
C GLU A 234 -21.93 19.86 0.72
N ALA A 235 -21.49 21.01 0.21
CA ALA A 235 -20.06 21.31 0.12
C ALA A 235 -19.40 20.93 1.46
N PRO A 236 -18.26 20.22 1.43
CA PRO A 236 -17.61 19.76 2.65
C PRO A 236 -17.31 20.99 3.50
N ASN A 237 -18.13 21.21 4.54
CA ASN A 237 -17.85 22.18 5.57
C ASN A 237 -16.61 21.65 6.27
N GLY A 238 -15.45 22.04 5.74
CA GLY A 238 -14.11 21.76 6.23
C GLY A 238 -13.94 22.38 7.60
N LYS A 239 -14.60 21.80 8.58
CA LYS A 239 -14.39 21.99 10.00
C LYS A 239 -13.70 20.75 10.54
N THR A 240 -12.64 20.32 9.86
CA THR A 240 -11.50 19.72 10.55
C THR A 240 -10.88 20.83 11.40
N GLY A 241 -11.50 21.05 12.56
CA GLY A 241 -10.95 21.85 13.64
C GLY A 241 -9.66 21.19 14.11
N GLY A 242 -8.57 21.51 13.42
CA GLY A 242 -7.26 21.56 14.05
C GLY A 242 -7.36 22.64 15.12
N ALA A 243 -7.47 22.20 16.37
CA ALA A 243 -7.27 23.04 17.53
C ALA A 243 -5.85 23.61 17.47
N SER A 244 -5.70 24.77 16.81
CA SER A 244 -4.63 25.70 17.09
C SER A 244 -5.05 26.41 18.36
N GLU A 245 -4.75 25.77 19.49
CA GLU A 245 -4.76 26.41 20.79
C GLU A 245 -3.61 27.41 20.80
N THR A 246 -3.93 28.65 20.45
CA THR A 246 -3.11 29.83 20.70
C THR A 246 -3.00 30.03 22.20
N GLY A 247 -2.05 29.33 22.82
CA GLY A 247 -1.55 29.66 24.15
C GLY A 247 -0.56 30.80 24.05
N GLU A 248 -1.05 32.03 24.19
CA GLU A 248 -0.23 33.16 24.61
C GLU A 248 0.35 32.84 26.00
N ALA A 249 1.66 32.62 26.07
CA ALA A 249 2.41 32.73 27.31
C ALA A 249 3.55 33.73 27.09
N ALA A 250 3.23 35.00 27.32
CA ALA A 250 4.22 36.01 27.58
C ALA A 250 4.89 35.70 28.93
N THR A 251 6.12 35.19 28.91
CA THR A 251 7.08 35.40 30.01
C THR A 251 8.43 35.75 29.42
N SER A 252 8.65 37.06 29.38
CA SER A 252 9.94 37.72 29.54
C SER A 252 10.77 37.04 30.63
N SER A 253 12.03 36.73 30.32
CA SER A 253 13.15 36.95 31.24
C SER A 253 14.46 36.79 30.47
N ASP A 254 15.21 37.87 30.41
CA ASP A 254 16.65 37.87 30.21
C ASP A 254 17.32 36.81 31.11
N ASP A 255 18.22 36.00 30.55
CA ASP A 255 19.45 35.65 31.27
C ASP A 255 20.58 35.30 30.29
N ALA A 256 21.53 36.22 30.18
CA ALA A 256 22.78 36.05 29.49
C ALA A 256 23.80 35.50 30.50
N SER A 257 24.32 34.29 30.27
CA SER A 257 25.55 33.84 30.94
C SER A 257 26.30 32.80 30.10
N PRO A 258 27.50 33.12 29.57
CA PRO A 258 28.38 32.14 28.95
C PRO A 258 29.26 31.49 30.01
N LEU A 259 29.03 30.21 30.32
CA LEU A 259 29.90 29.40 31.18
C LEU A 259 30.95 28.66 30.33
N PHE A 260 31.92 29.41 29.80
CA PHE A 260 33.22 28.84 29.48
C PHE A 260 34.04 28.74 30.79
N ARG A 261 34.33 27.53 31.24
CA ARG A 261 35.42 27.28 32.20
C ARG A 261 36.52 26.49 31.50
N VAL A 262 37.56 27.24 31.12
CA VAL A 262 38.89 26.72 30.81
C VAL A 262 39.48 26.18 32.11
N VAL A 263 39.94 24.93 32.12
CA VAL A 263 40.80 24.38 33.17
C VAL A 263 42.18 24.16 32.55
N LYS A 264 43.20 24.77 33.17
CA LYS A 264 44.62 24.49 32.94
C LYS A 264 45.06 23.33 33.82
#